data_AF-A0A2L2YQS7-F1
#
_entry.id   AF-A0A2L2YQS7-F1
#
_cell.length_a   1.000
_cell.length_b   1.000
_cell.length_c   1.000
_cell.angle_alpha   90.00
_cell.angle_beta   90.00
_cell.angle_gamma   90.00
#
_symmetry.space_group_name_H-M   'P 1'
#
loop_
_entity.id
_entity.type
_entity.pdbx_description
1 polymer ?
#
loop_
_entity_poly.entity_id
_entity_poly.type
_entity_poly.pdbx_seq_one_letter_code
_entity_poly.pdbx_strand_id
1 'polypeptide(L)'
;IKGDDVWLNCTYDLEKETLYSIKWHKNNVEFYRYIPADHPPGQKYELEGIHIDLRRSHEGIIYMPTTDVNSEGIYRCEVSSEEPIFRTVKGEREMRIYVNHSTRHLILGSKQHY
;
A
#
# COMPACT_ATOMS: atom_id res chain seq x y z
N ILE A 1 -14.50 9.90 -2.24
CA ILE A 1 -14.93 9.04 -1.10
C ILE A 1 -13.65 8.63 -0.39
N LYS A 2 -13.51 8.91 0.91
CA LYS A 2 -12.34 8.50 1.68
C LYS A 2 -12.67 7.18 2.39
N GLY A 3 -11.82 6.18 2.20
CA GLY A 3 -11.79 4.94 2.95
C GLY A 3 -10.86 5.02 4.16
N ASP A 4 -10.78 3.91 4.88
CA ASP A 4 -10.01 3.76 6.11
C ASP A 4 -8.49 3.70 5.86
N ASP A 5 -7.71 3.77 6.93
CA ASP A 5 -6.27 3.55 6.88
C ASP A 5 -5.93 2.06 6.71
N VAL A 6 -4.77 1.78 6.14
CA VAL A 6 -4.33 0.41 5.90
C VAL A 6 -2.82 0.27 6.00
N TRP A 7 -2.39 -0.93 6.36
CA TRP A 7 -0.99 -1.35 6.33
C TRP A 7 -0.77 -2.35 5.20
N LEU A 8 0.18 -2.06 4.33
CA LEU A 8 0.73 -3.04 3.40
C LEU A 8 1.92 -3.71 4.07
N ASN A 9 1.94 -5.03 4.08
CA ASN A 9 2.98 -5.80 4.75
C ASN A 9 3.67 -6.72 3.75
N CYS A 10 4.99 -6.52 3.61
CA CYS A 10 5.88 -7.41 2.89
C CYS A 10 6.96 -7.94 3.84
N THR A 11 6.61 -9.00 4.56
CA THR A 11 7.55 -9.82 5.33
C THR A 11 8.22 -10.83 4.42
N TYR A 12 9.52 -10.98 4.56
CA TYR A 12 10.35 -11.91 3.81
C TYR A 12 11.35 -12.58 4.74
N ASP A 13 11.80 -13.77 4.36
CA ASP A 13 12.90 -14.48 5.02
C ASP A 13 14.10 -14.47 4.08
N LEU A 14 15.19 -13.83 4.50
CA LEU A 14 16.44 -13.79 3.73
C LEU A 14 17.35 -14.97 4.02
N GLU A 15 17.05 -15.78 5.03
CA GLU A 15 17.93 -16.81 5.58
C GLU A 15 19.35 -16.28 5.86
N LYS A 16 20.27 -16.37 4.89
CA LYS A 16 21.68 -15.93 4.96
C LYS A 16 22.05 -14.88 3.91
N GLU A 17 21.08 -14.39 3.15
CA GLU A 17 21.27 -13.41 2.08
C GLU A 17 21.16 -11.98 2.63
N THR A 18 21.79 -11.03 1.93
CA THR A 18 21.71 -9.60 2.28
C THR A 18 20.62 -8.95 1.43
N LEU A 19 19.79 -8.10 2.05
CA LEU A 19 18.77 -7.36 1.32
C LEU A 19 19.42 -6.34 0.38
N TYR A 20 19.11 -6.42 -0.91
CA TYR A 20 19.42 -5.37 -1.87
C TYR A 20 18.31 -4.32 -1.92
N SER A 21 17.05 -4.75 -2.13
CA SER A 21 15.93 -3.82 -2.23
C SER A 21 14.58 -4.45 -1.94
N ILE A 22 13.63 -3.63 -1.51
CA ILE A 22 12.20 -3.94 -1.48
C ILE A 22 11.48 -2.94 -2.36
N LYS A 23 10.61 -3.40 -3.25
CA LYS A 23 9.81 -2.54 -4.13
C LYS A 23 8.35 -2.89 -4.03
N TRP A 24 7.53 -1.86 -4.00
CA TRP A 24 6.08 -1.97 -4.05
C TRP A 24 5.55 -1.41 -5.35
N HIS A 25 4.68 -2.18 -6.00
CA HIS A 25 3.97 -1.80 -7.20
C HIS A 25 2.46 -1.90 -7.00
N LYS A 26 1.72 -0.99 -7.62
CA LYS A 26 0.27 -1.09 -7.78
C LYS A 26 -0.01 -1.14 -9.28
N ASN A 27 -0.71 -2.17 -9.74
CA ASN A 27 -0.99 -2.40 -11.16
C ASN A 27 0.28 -2.27 -12.02
N ASN A 28 1.36 -2.90 -11.55
CA ASN A 28 2.70 -2.91 -12.18
C ASN A 28 3.46 -1.58 -12.17
N VAL A 29 2.92 -0.50 -11.59
CA VAL A 29 3.60 0.79 -11.44
C VAL A 29 4.25 0.88 -10.06
N GLU A 30 5.57 1.11 -10.01
CA GLU A 30 6.30 1.31 -8.75
C GLU A 30 5.81 2.58 -8.05
N PHE A 31 5.48 2.47 -6.77
CA PHE A 31 5.06 3.63 -5.95
C PHE A 31 5.91 3.79 -4.69
N TYR A 32 6.70 2.78 -4.32
CA TYR A 32 7.64 2.86 -3.21
C TYR A 32 8.82 1.91 -3.42
N ARG A 33 10.00 2.35 -2.99
CA ARG A 33 11.20 1.51 -2.89
C ARG A 33 11.92 1.73 -1.57
N TYR A 34 12.54 0.67 -1.08
CA TYR A 34 13.46 0.68 0.03
C TYR A 34 14.79 0.04 -0.39
N ILE A 35 15.88 0.79 -0.25
CA ILE A 35 17.25 0.33 -0.51
C ILE A 35 18.08 0.69 0.73
N PRO A 36 18.59 -0.29 1.50
CA PRO A 36 19.34 -0.03 2.74
C PRO A 36 20.53 0.92 2.57
N ALA A 37 21.18 0.91 1.40
CA ALA A 37 22.34 1.75 1.10
C ALA A 37 21.99 3.21 0.75
N ASP A 38 20.73 3.50 0.42
CA ASP A 38 20.29 4.84 0.01
C ASP A 38 20.07 5.77 1.21
N HIS A 39 20.12 7.08 0.94
CA HIS A 39 19.88 8.14 1.94
C HIS A 39 18.86 9.17 1.39
N PRO A 40 17.59 9.17 1.83
CA PRO A 40 16.99 8.22 2.77
C PRO A 40 16.77 6.83 2.13
N PRO A 41 16.73 5.76 2.93
CA PRO A 41 16.63 4.40 2.40
C PRO A 41 15.25 4.10 1.80
N GLY A 42 14.19 4.72 2.32
CA GLY A 42 12.83 4.65 1.77
C GLY A 42 12.49 5.85 0.89
N GLN A 43 11.97 5.59 -0.30
CA GLN A 43 11.56 6.60 -1.27
C GLN A 43 10.17 6.26 -1.81
N LYS A 44 9.30 7.28 -1.93
CA LYS A 44 7.96 7.15 -2.52
C LYS A 44 7.89 7.84 -3.87
N TYR A 45 6.98 7.39 -4.72
CA TYR A 45 6.62 8.04 -5.96
C TYR A 45 5.13 8.34 -5.96
N GLU A 46 4.76 9.46 -6.56
CA GLU A 46 3.37 9.86 -6.65
C GLU A 46 2.63 8.93 -7.62
N LEU A 47 1.57 8.29 -7.13
CA LEU A 47 0.68 7.43 -7.89
C LEU A 47 -0.74 7.62 -7.38
N GLU A 48 -1.70 7.73 -8.29
CA GLU A 48 -3.10 7.95 -7.92
C GLU A 48 -3.62 6.82 -7.00
N GLY A 49 -4.28 7.21 -5.91
CA GLY A 49 -4.79 6.30 -4.89
C GLY A 49 -3.72 5.74 -3.93
N ILE A 50 -2.47 6.18 -4.03
CA ILE A 50 -1.39 5.85 -3.09
C ILE A 50 -1.11 7.03 -2.18
N HIS A 51 -1.40 6.87 -0.89
CA HIS A 51 -1.23 7.93 0.12
C HIS A 51 -0.28 7.46 1.21
N ILE A 52 1.05 7.52 1.01
CA ILE A 52 2.03 6.98 1.97
C ILE A 52 2.45 8.00 3.02
N ASP A 53 2.47 7.58 4.29
CA ASP A 53 3.18 8.29 5.37
C ASP A 53 4.56 7.65 5.63
N LEU A 54 5.62 8.29 5.12
CA LEU A 54 7.00 7.83 5.28
C LEU A 54 7.51 7.90 6.72
N ARG A 55 6.85 8.64 7.63
CA ARG A 55 7.29 8.71 9.05
C ARG A 55 6.90 7.45 9.81
N ARG A 56 5.87 6.75 9.35
CA ARG A 56 5.34 5.51 9.95
C ARG A 56 5.70 4.26 9.14
N SER A 57 6.02 4.44 7.86
CA SER A 57 6.46 3.37 6.97
C SER A 57 7.95 3.05 7.19
N HIS A 58 8.30 1.77 7.12
CA HIS A 58 9.67 1.30 7.30
C HIS A 58 9.88 0.01 6.50
N GLU A 59 11.02 -0.10 5.81
CA GLU A 59 11.37 -1.27 4.99
C GLU A 59 10.24 -1.66 4.02
N GLY A 60 9.68 -2.88 4.16
CA GLY A 60 8.57 -3.40 3.37
C GLY A 60 7.18 -3.14 3.96
N ILE A 61 7.09 -2.45 5.10
CA ILE A 61 5.83 -2.17 5.81
C ILE A 61 5.41 -0.72 5.54
N ILE A 62 4.31 -0.55 4.81
CA ILE A 62 3.85 0.76 4.32
C ILE A 62 2.55 1.13 5.01
N TYR A 63 2.53 2.33 5.59
CA TYR A 63 1.32 2.90 6.17
C TYR A 63 0.66 3.87 5.19
N MET A 64 -0.60 3.59 4.86
CA MET A 64 -1.47 4.52 4.14
C MET A 64 -2.54 5.07 5.10
N PRO A 65 -2.44 6.32 5.59
CA PRO A 65 -3.42 6.91 6.51
C PRO A 65 -4.84 7.05 5.94
N THR A 66 -5.01 6.92 4.63
CA THR A 66 -6.31 6.94 3.98
C THR A 66 -6.25 6.18 2.67
N THR A 67 -7.37 5.61 2.29
CA THR A 67 -7.59 4.99 0.98
C THR A 67 -8.74 5.69 0.26
N ASP A 68 -8.90 5.45 -1.04
CA ASP A 68 -10.06 5.90 -1.81
C ASP A 68 -10.36 4.90 -2.93
N VAL A 69 -11.35 5.18 -3.77
CA VAL A 69 -11.72 4.29 -4.89
C VAL A 69 -10.57 4.04 -5.86
N ASN A 70 -9.64 4.99 -5.97
CA ASN A 70 -8.46 4.81 -6.81
C ASN A 70 -7.40 3.96 -6.12
N SER A 71 -7.47 3.71 -4.80
CA SER A 71 -6.57 2.78 -4.11
C SER A 71 -6.79 1.31 -4.53
N GLU A 72 -7.87 0.97 -5.24
CA GLU A 72 -8.09 -0.38 -5.76
C GLU A 72 -7.01 -0.82 -6.77
N GLY A 73 -6.68 -2.10 -6.73
CA GLY A 73 -5.75 -2.71 -7.68
C GLY A 73 -4.98 -3.89 -7.13
N ILE A 74 -4.07 -4.41 -7.96
CA ILE A 74 -3.14 -5.47 -7.59
C ILE A 74 -1.88 -4.83 -7.02
N TYR A 75 -1.60 -5.13 -5.76
CA TYR A 75 -0.40 -4.72 -5.06
C TYR A 75 0.62 -5.84 -5.09
N ARG A 76 1.80 -5.56 -5.64
CA ARG A 76 2.95 -6.46 -5.67
C ARG A 76 4.05 -5.93 -4.76
N CYS A 77 4.56 -6.78 -3.88
CA CYS A 77 5.87 -6.58 -3.29
C CYS A 77 6.91 -7.44 -4.03
N GLU A 78 8.08 -6.86 -4.28
CA GLU A 78 9.26 -7.52 -4.83
C GLU A 78 10.44 -7.31 -3.86
N VAL A 79 11.06 -8.41 -3.44
CA VAL A 79 12.23 -8.39 -2.54
C VAL A 79 13.40 -9.01 -3.27
N SER A 80 14.52 -8.28 -3.33
CA SER A 80 15.74 -8.72 -4.00
C SER A 80 16.89 -8.78 -3.03
N SER A 81 17.73 -9.82 -3.15
CA SER A 81 18.98 -9.97 -2.42
C SER A 81 20.21 -9.53 -3.24
N GLU A 82 21.30 -9.24 -2.54
CA GLU A 82 22.59 -8.81 -3.10
C GLU A 82 23.58 -9.98 -3.28
N GLU A 83 24.78 -9.68 -3.78
CA GLU A 83 25.88 -10.63 -3.94
C GLU A 83 26.12 -11.48 -2.68
N PRO A 84 26.51 -12.76 -2.83
CA PRO A 84 26.83 -13.47 -4.08
C PRO A 84 25.62 -14.11 -4.77
N ILE A 85 24.44 -14.11 -4.14
CA ILE A 85 23.24 -14.77 -4.64
C ILE A 85 22.19 -13.71 -4.92
N PHE A 86 22.10 -13.27 -6.18
CA PHE A 86 21.02 -12.41 -6.62
C PHE A 86 19.73 -13.23 -6.78
N ARG A 87 18.84 -13.14 -5.79
CA ARG A 87 17.47 -13.67 -5.89
C ARG A 87 16.47 -12.54 -5.88
N THR A 88 15.30 -12.81 -6.46
CA THR A 88 14.18 -11.89 -6.40
C THR A 88 12.90 -12.70 -6.22
N VAL A 89 12.19 -12.42 -5.13
CA VAL A 89 10.91 -13.04 -4.78
C VAL A 89 9.81 -12.00 -4.85
N LYS A 90 8.60 -12.43 -5.26
CA LYS A 90 7.47 -11.53 -5.46
C LYS A 90 6.22 -12.12 -4.84
N GLY A 91 5.40 -11.27 -4.22
CA GLY A 91 4.07 -11.60 -3.72
C GLY A 91 3.06 -10.57 -4.18
N GLU A 92 1.87 -11.02 -4.59
CA GLU A 92 0.82 -10.15 -5.10
C GLU A 92 -0.51 -10.37 -4.35
N ARG A 93 -1.27 -9.31 -4.13
CA ARG A 93 -2.63 -9.36 -3.58
C ARG A 93 -3.50 -8.25 -4.17
N GLU A 94 -4.76 -8.56 -4.42
CA GLU A 94 -5.76 -7.56 -4.83
C GLU A 94 -6.33 -6.82 -3.61
N MET A 95 -6.38 -5.50 -3.68
CA MET A 95 -7.09 -4.63 -2.74
C MET A 95 -8.37 -4.12 -3.42
N ARG A 96 -9.50 -4.26 -2.71
CA ARG A 96 -10.82 -3.73 -3.11
C ARG A 96 -11.34 -2.79 -2.04
N ILE A 97 -11.98 -1.70 -2.45
CA ILE A 97 -12.48 -0.64 -1.59
C ILE A 97 -14.00 -0.62 -1.68
N TYR A 98 -14.65 -1.01 -0.58
CA TYR A 98 -16.10 -1.02 -0.50
C TYR A 98 -16.60 0.28 0.14
N VAL A 99 -17.45 0.99 -0.58
CA VAL A 99 -18.12 2.18 -0.05
C VAL A 99 -19.35 1.74 0.73
N ASN A 100 -19.32 1.88 2.05
CA ASN A 100 -20.50 1.71 2.87
C ASN A 100 -21.21 3.07 3.06
N HIS A 101 -22.38 3.24 2.44
CA HIS A 101 -23.25 4.42 2.58
C HIS A 101 -23.96 4.50 3.95
N SER A 102 -23.24 4.26 5.05
CA SER A 102 -23.81 4.31 6.41
C SER A 102 -24.02 5.73 6.95
N THR A 103 -23.90 6.77 6.11
CA THR A 103 -24.44 8.09 6.44
C THR A 103 -25.97 8.04 6.37
N ARG A 104 -26.54 7.56 7.48
CA ARG A 104 -27.92 7.65 7.95
C ARG A 104 -28.79 8.49 7.00
N HIS A 105 -29.50 7.83 6.10
CA HIS A 105 -30.65 8.43 5.42
C HIS A 105 -31.65 8.83 6.53
N LEU A 106 -31.64 10.10 6.94
CA LEU A 106 -32.73 10.66 7.72
C LEU A 106 -33.93 10.72 6.78
N ILE A 107 -34.75 9.67 6.77
CA ILE A 107 -36.10 9.76 6.24
C ILE A 107 -36.84 10.69 7.20
N LEU A 108 -36.84 11.99 6.89
CA LEU A 108 -37.80 12.93 7.47
C LEU A 108 -39.17 12.46 6.95
N GLY A 109 -39.94 11.81 7.83
CA GLY A 109 -41.26 11.30 7.50
C GLY A 109 -42.11 12.38 6.82
N SER A 110 -42.75 12.01 5.71
CA SER A 110 -43.72 12.86 5.06
C SER A 110 -44.89 13.12 6.03
N LYS A 111 -45.05 14.37 6.46
CA LYS A 111 -46.27 14.79 7.17
C LYS A 111 -47.42 14.67 6.17
N GLN A 112 -48.34 13.72 6.40
CA GLN A 112 -49.63 13.77 5.71
C GLN A 112 -50.35 15.04 6.17
N HIS A 113 -50.50 15.99 5.26
CA HIS A 113 -51.60 16.94 5.30
C HIS A 113 -52.68 16.37 4.38
N TYR A 114 -53.75 15.85 4.97
CA TYR A 114 -55.15 16.29 4.84
C TYR A 114 -56.04 15.27 5.55
#